data_AF-A0A3D5R4Q7-F1
#
_entry.id   AF-A0A3D5R4Q7-F1
#
_cell.length_a   1.000
_cell.length_b   1.000
_cell.length_c   1.000
_cell.angle_alpha   90.00
_cell.angle_beta   90.00
_cell.angle_gamma   90.00
#
_symmetry.space_group_name_H-M   'P 1'
#
loop_
_entity.id
_entity.type
_entity.pdbx_description
1 polymer ?
#
loop_
_entity_poly.entity_id
_entity_poly.type
_entity_poly.pdbx_seq_one_letter_code
_entity_poly.pdbx_strand_id
1 'polypeptide(L)'
;MRIYELSKILNVPSKEIIKVARDEFEIQGLKSHMSSVSELQAAKIQKYYIKGKESQDTKEEVKKEKKKQPRQPQKRSEPQKKRPKRDLRKKTKGKKSDYKSKEEEEEVTEFEIGETISVKEISELFRVNSNEIIKKLMSYGVMATINEEIDFDTAVILAEEFDFTVIK
;
A
#
# COMPACT_ATOMS: atom_id res chain seq x y z
N MET A 1 -17.35 -4.45 -21.33
CA MET A 1 -16.46 -5.08 -20.34
C MET A 1 -15.45 -4.05 -19.85
N ARG A 2 -14.97 -4.11 -18.59
CA ARG A 2 -13.91 -3.21 -18.10
C ARG A 2 -12.52 -3.77 -18.38
N ILE A 3 -11.51 -2.91 -18.57
CA ILE A 3 -10.12 -3.34 -18.78
C ILE A 3 -9.61 -4.21 -17.62
N TYR A 4 -9.98 -3.90 -16.38
CA TYR A 4 -9.64 -4.72 -15.22
C TYR A 4 -10.09 -6.18 -15.35
N GLU A 5 -11.32 -6.37 -15.83
CA GLU A 5 -11.91 -7.70 -15.98
C GLU A 5 -11.13 -8.47 -17.03
N LEU A 6 -10.79 -7.81 -18.14
CA LEU A 6 -9.93 -8.36 -19.19
C LEU A 6 -8.51 -8.70 -18.68
N SER A 7 -7.96 -7.89 -17.78
CA SER A 7 -6.62 -8.08 -17.20
C SER A 7 -6.53 -9.28 -16.29
N LYS A 8 -7.60 -9.54 -15.52
CA LYS A 8 -7.75 -10.74 -14.70
C LYS A 8 -7.88 -12.00 -15.55
N ILE A 9 -8.65 -11.95 -16.64
CA ILE A 9 -8.83 -13.09 -17.55
C ILE A 9 -7.51 -13.45 -18.23
N LEU A 10 -6.78 -12.44 -18.71
CA LEU A 10 -5.53 -12.67 -19.45
C LEU A 10 -4.30 -12.86 -18.54
N ASN A 11 -4.42 -12.60 -17.24
CA ASN A 11 -3.31 -12.53 -16.30
C ASN A 11 -2.17 -11.58 -16.75
N VAL A 12 -2.55 -10.49 -17.42
CA VAL A 12 -1.65 -9.47 -17.94
C VAL A 12 -1.97 -8.17 -17.21
N PRO A 13 -0.98 -7.38 -16.78
CA PRO A 13 -1.26 -6.14 -16.08
C PRO A 13 -2.07 -5.18 -16.96
N SER A 14 -3.08 -4.54 -16.38
CA SER A 14 -3.99 -3.64 -17.10
C SER A 14 -3.28 -2.50 -17.83
N LYS A 15 -2.09 -2.10 -17.37
CA LYS A 15 -1.25 -1.09 -18.05
C LYS A 15 -0.77 -1.56 -19.42
N GLU A 16 -0.45 -2.84 -19.57
CA GLU A 16 -0.02 -3.43 -20.85
C GLU A 16 -1.21 -3.57 -21.79
N ILE A 17 -2.34 -4.03 -21.28
CA ILE A 17 -3.59 -4.10 -22.05
C ILE A 17 -4.00 -2.73 -22.57
N ILE A 18 -3.88 -1.66 -21.76
CA ILE A 18 -4.15 -0.29 -22.19
C ILE A 18 -3.20 0.14 -23.32
N LYS A 19 -1.92 -0.24 -23.27
CA LYS A 19 -0.96 0.09 -24.33
C LYS A 19 -1.32 -0.62 -25.63
N VAL A 20 -1.46 -1.95 -25.59
CA VAL A 20 -1.82 -2.76 -26.77
C VAL A 20 -3.16 -2.30 -27.34
N ALA A 21 -4.15 -1.98 -26.51
CA ALA A 21 -5.44 -1.50 -26.98
C ALA A 21 -5.36 -0.13 -27.69
N ARG A 22 -4.44 0.75 -27.30
CA ARG A 22 -4.21 2.04 -27.97
C ARG A 22 -3.37 1.88 -29.23
N ASP A 23 -2.29 1.11 -29.14
CA ASP A 23 -1.25 1.03 -30.16
C ASP A 23 -1.67 0.10 -31.32
N GLU A 24 -2.31 -1.04 -31.02
CA GLU A 24 -2.67 -2.06 -32.03
C GLU A 24 -4.12 -1.95 -32.51
N PHE A 25 -5.02 -1.46 -31.65
CA PHE A 25 -6.47 -1.47 -31.91
C PHE A 25 -7.09 -0.07 -31.95
N GLU A 26 -6.28 0.98 -31.84
CA GLU A 26 -6.69 2.40 -31.87
C GLU A 26 -7.86 2.74 -30.93
N ILE A 27 -7.99 2.01 -29.82
CA ILE A 27 -9.10 2.19 -28.88
C ILE A 27 -8.83 3.43 -28.04
N GLN A 28 -9.60 4.48 -28.33
CA GLN A 28 -9.51 5.75 -27.64
C GLN A 28 -10.30 5.74 -26.31
N GLY A 29 -9.92 6.59 -25.36
CA GLY A 29 -10.61 6.72 -24.06
C GLY A 29 -10.11 5.79 -22.95
N LEU A 30 -9.13 4.94 -23.21
CA LEU A 30 -8.56 4.02 -22.21
C LEU A 30 -7.54 4.72 -21.31
N LYS A 31 -7.95 5.71 -20.53
CA LYS A 31 -7.06 6.48 -19.63
C LYS A 31 -6.72 5.74 -18.35
N SER A 32 -7.58 4.82 -17.92
CA SER A 32 -7.51 4.17 -16.62
C SER A 32 -7.83 2.69 -16.71
N HIS A 33 -7.49 1.98 -15.64
CA HIS A 33 -7.74 0.57 -15.41
C HIS A 33 -9.22 0.17 -15.45
N MET A 34 -10.13 1.10 -15.14
CA MET A 34 -11.58 0.85 -15.15
C MET A 34 -12.28 1.35 -16.42
N SER A 35 -11.52 1.79 -17.43
CA SER A 35 -12.11 2.18 -18.70
C SER A 35 -12.93 1.03 -19.29
N SER A 36 -14.11 1.35 -19.82
CA SER A 36 -14.98 0.41 -20.50
C SER A 36 -14.51 0.21 -21.94
N VAL A 37 -14.41 -1.05 -22.34
CA VAL A 37 -14.20 -1.49 -23.72
C VAL A 37 -15.43 -2.21 -24.23
N SER A 38 -15.71 -2.08 -25.53
CA SER A 38 -16.79 -2.87 -26.15
C SER A 38 -16.42 -4.35 -26.20
N GLU A 39 -17.41 -5.21 -26.30
CA GLU A 39 -17.21 -6.67 -26.35
C GLU A 39 -16.37 -7.09 -27.56
N LEU A 40 -16.61 -6.45 -28.71
CA LEU A 40 -15.83 -6.66 -29.93
C LEU A 40 -14.35 -6.25 -29.78
N GLN A 41 -14.09 -5.15 -29.07
CA GLN A 41 -12.73 -4.68 -28.80
C GLN A 41 -12.01 -5.63 -27.85
N ALA A 42 -12.69 -6.06 -26.80
CA ALA A 42 -12.11 -6.98 -25.83
C ALA A 42 -11.78 -8.35 -26.45
N ALA A 43 -12.65 -8.87 -27.31
CA ALA A 43 -12.42 -10.13 -28.01
C ALA A 43 -11.18 -10.08 -28.90
N LYS A 44 -10.89 -8.95 -29.56
CA LYS A 44 -9.67 -8.75 -30.36
C LYS A 44 -8.41 -8.80 -29.49
N ILE A 45 -8.43 -8.09 -28.37
CA ILE A 45 -7.32 -8.07 -27.41
C ILE A 45 -7.10 -9.48 -26.83
N GLN A 46 -8.19 -10.16 -26.46
CA GLN A 46 -8.11 -11.52 -25.95
C GLN A 46 -7.48 -12.48 -26.97
N LYS A 47 -7.92 -12.42 -28.23
CA LYS A 47 -7.34 -13.23 -29.32
C LYS A 47 -5.86 -12.94 -29.53
N TYR A 48 -5.44 -11.68 -29.45
CA TYR A 48 -4.03 -11.28 -29.57
C TYR A 48 -3.16 -11.95 -28.50
N TYR A 49 -3.60 -11.93 -27.24
CA TYR A 49 -2.84 -12.54 -26.15
C TYR A 49 -2.91 -14.06 -26.12
N ILE A 50 -4.04 -14.68 -26.49
CA ILE A 50 -4.14 -16.14 -26.62
C ILE A 50 -3.21 -16.64 -27.72
N LYS A 51 -3.19 -15.96 -28.88
CA LYS A 51 -2.28 -16.28 -30.00
C LYS A 51 -0.80 -16.15 -29.63
N GLY A 52 -0.47 -15.27 -28.68
CA GLY A 52 0.89 -15.12 -28.15
C GLY A 52 1.26 -16.10 -27.02
N LYS A 53 0.27 -16.59 -26.27
CA LYS A 53 0.47 -17.46 -25.08
C LYS A 53 0.84 -18.90 -25.40
N GLU A 54 0.52 -19.42 -26.58
CA GLU A 54 0.96 -20.77 -27.01
C GLU A 54 2.49 -20.96 -27.01
N SER A 55 3.28 -19.89 -26.85
CA SER A 55 4.74 -19.96 -26.80
C SER A 55 5.37 -19.83 -25.41
N GLN A 56 4.66 -19.41 -24.35
CA GLN A 56 5.28 -19.12 -23.04
C GLN A 56 4.35 -19.34 -21.85
N ASP A 57 4.05 -20.60 -21.56
CA ASP A 57 3.59 -21.01 -20.23
C ASP A 57 4.81 -21.37 -19.37
N THR A 58 5.11 -20.58 -18.36
CA THR A 58 5.46 -21.06 -17.00
C THR A 58 5.83 -19.88 -16.09
N LYS A 59 5.26 -19.93 -14.88
CA LYS A 59 5.58 -19.15 -13.66
C LYS A 59 4.76 -17.87 -13.44
N GLU A 60 3.52 -18.10 -13.01
CA GLU A 60 2.86 -17.24 -12.03
C GLU A 60 3.60 -17.30 -10.69
N GLU A 61 4.05 -16.16 -10.19
CA GLU A 61 4.32 -15.96 -8.77
C GLU A 61 3.42 -14.84 -8.27
N VAL A 62 2.48 -15.23 -7.40
CA VAL A 62 1.54 -14.37 -6.71
C VAL A 62 2.29 -13.56 -5.65
N LYS A 63 2.21 -12.23 -5.71
CA LYS A 63 1.89 -11.36 -4.56
C LYS A 63 1.95 -9.90 -4.97
N LYS A 64 0.81 -9.21 -4.88
CA LYS A 64 0.78 -7.75 -4.63
C LYS A 64 -0.59 -7.31 -4.14
N GLU A 65 -0.67 -7.25 -2.83
CA GLU A 65 -1.47 -6.27 -2.09
C GLU A 65 -0.90 -4.87 -2.41
N LYS A 66 -1.74 -3.93 -2.88
CA LYS A 66 -1.38 -2.51 -2.96
C LYS A 66 -2.61 -1.62 -2.78
N LYS A 67 -2.62 -0.85 -1.69
CA LYS A 67 -3.36 0.40 -1.59
C LYS A 67 -2.55 1.54 -2.23
N LYS A 68 -3.30 2.27 -3.05
CA LYS A 68 -3.30 3.73 -3.30
C LYS A 68 -2.20 4.36 -4.17
N GLN A 69 -2.72 5.30 -4.96
CA GLN A 69 -2.24 5.92 -6.20
C GLN A 69 -1.36 7.15 -5.92
N PRO A 70 -0.51 7.58 -6.87
CA PRO A 70 0.01 8.95 -6.90
C PRO A 70 -0.69 9.80 -7.97
N ARG A 71 -0.86 11.09 -7.65
CA ARG A 71 -1.23 12.18 -8.57
C ARG A 71 -0.12 12.40 -9.61
N GLN A 72 -0.56 12.67 -10.84
CA GLN A 72 0.15 13.06 -12.07
C GLN A 72 0.59 14.55 -12.07
N PRO A 73 1.18 15.15 -13.15
CA PRO A 73 2.00 14.63 -14.29
C PRO A 73 3.18 15.58 -14.74
N GLN A 74 3.80 15.25 -15.89
CA GLN A 74 4.58 16.10 -16.86
C GLN A 74 6.12 16.07 -16.70
N LYS A 75 6.99 16.01 -17.71
CA LYS A 75 6.96 16.05 -19.21
C LYS A 75 8.33 15.47 -19.69
N ARG A 76 8.33 14.54 -20.67
CA ARG A 76 8.90 14.64 -22.04
C ARG A 76 10.42 14.92 -22.20
N SER A 77 11.21 13.88 -22.55
CA SER A 77 12.10 13.81 -23.74
C SER A 77 13.04 12.57 -23.71
N GLU A 78 13.19 11.91 -24.86
CA GLU A 78 14.15 10.83 -25.21
C GLU A 78 15.42 11.43 -25.89
N PRO A 79 16.43 10.67 -26.37
CA PRO A 79 17.16 9.50 -25.84
C PRO A 79 18.71 9.62 -26.00
N GLN A 80 19.52 8.71 -25.38
CA GLN A 80 20.75 8.05 -25.92
C GLN A 80 21.92 7.76 -24.92
N LYS A 81 22.32 6.48 -24.92
CA LYS A 81 23.68 5.86 -24.78
C LYS A 81 24.59 6.18 -23.58
N LYS A 82 24.88 5.14 -22.78
CA LYS A 82 26.22 4.50 -22.59
C LYS A 82 26.11 3.27 -21.65
N ARG A 83 26.59 2.10 -22.10
CA ARG A 83 26.89 0.88 -21.30
C ARG A 83 28.26 1.07 -20.57
N PRO A 84 28.72 0.28 -19.56
CA PRO A 84 28.53 -1.17 -19.38
C PRO A 84 28.43 -1.72 -17.92
N LYS A 85 28.36 -3.06 -17.84
CA LYS A 85 28.17 -3.99 -16.71
C LYS A 85 28.92 -3.68 -15.41
N ARG A 86 28.25 -3.90 -14.26
CA ARG A 86 28.89 -4.43 -13.03
C ARG A 86 27.87 -5.10 -12.10
N ASP A 87 28.10 -6.39 -11.91
CA ASP A 87 27.83 -7.26 -10.76
C ASP A 87 26.85 -6.79 -9.67
N LEU A 88 25.66 -7.40 -9.63
CA LEU A 88 24.77 -7.37 -8.46
C LEU A 88 24.87 -8.70 -7.71
N ARG A 89 26.01 -8.89 -7.05
CA ARG A 89 26.19 -9.91 -6.02
C ARG A 89 25.66 -9.35 -4.70
N LYS A 90 24.65 -10.03 -4.15
CA LYS A 90 24.21 -10.06 -2.74
C LYS A 90 24.53 -8.81 -1.88
N LYS A 91 23.48 -8.07 -1.51
CA LYS A 91 23.33 -7.60 -0.12
C LYS A 91 21.86 -7.38 0.21
N THR A 92 21.36 -8.30 1.02
CA THR A 92 20.20 -8.17 1.89
C THR A 92 20.18 -6.80 2.59
N LYS A 93 19.16 -5.99 2.32
CA LYS A 93 18.74 -4.90 3.18
C LYS A 93 17.24 -5.06 3.45
N GLY A 94 16.94 -5.82 4.50
CA GLY A 94 15.66 -5.71 5.19
C GLY A 94 15.53 -4.27 5.69
N LYS A 95 14.49 -3.59 5.22
CA LYS A 95 14.11 -2.26 5.69
C LYS A 95 13.69 -2.38 7.15
N LYS A 96 14.57 -2.01 8.08
CA LYS A 96 14.14 -1.48 9.37
C LYS A 96 13.69 -0.06 9.10
N SER A 97 12.41 0.21 9.36
CA SER A 97 11.83 1.53 9.30
C SER A 97 12.43 2.37 10.42
N ASP A 98 13.21 3.38 10.02
CA ASP A 98 13.46 4.57 10.79
C ASP A 98 12.12 5.23 11.16
N TYR A 99 11.75 5.18 12.43
CA TYR A 99 10.96 6.23 13.07
C TYR A 99 11.71 6.61 14.33
N LYS A 100 12.60 7.57 14.17
CA LYS A 100 13.26 8.29 15.27
C LYS A 100 12.94 9.76 15.05
N SER A 101 11.73 10.16 15.44
CA SER A 101 11.44 11.54 15.81
C SER A 101 11.44 11.56 17.32
N LYS A 102 12.65 11.73 17.87
CA LYS A 102 12.87 12.05 19.26
C LYS A 102 12.69 13.56 19.35
N GLU A 103 11.47 14.00 19.58
CA GLU A 103 11.18 15.36 20.03
C GLU A 103 11.03 15.25 21.55
N GLU A 104 12.15 15.43 22.23
CA GLU A 104 12.20 15.67 23.68
C GLU A 104 11.58 17.05 23.91
N GLU A 105 10.27 17.09 24.10
CA GLU A 105 9.57 18.21 24.72
C GLU A 105 9.04 17.72 26.06
N GLU A 106 9.36 18.48 27.10
CA GLU A 106 9.11 18.25 28.53
C GLU A 106 7.90 17.34 28.79
N GLU A 107 8.19 16.10 29.21
CA GLU A 107 7.22 15.05 29.45
C GLU A 107 6.30 15.47 30.60
N VAL A 108 5.10 15.92 30.25
CA VAL A 108 3.96 15.76 31.13
C VAL A 108 3.74 14.26 31.21
N THR A 109 4.20 13.64 32.29
CA THR A 109 4.12 12.19 32.51
C THR A 109 2.75 11.74 32.99
N GLU A 110 1.81 12.67 33.24
CA GLU A 110 0.51 12.38 33.84
C GLU A 110 -0.63 12.89 32.93
N PHE A 111 -1.50 11.99 32.49
CA PHE A 111 -2.67 12.30 31.67
C PHE A 111 -3.97 11.89 32.37
N GLU A 112 -4.98 12.77 32.37
CA GLU A 112 -6.32 12.46 32.87
C GLU A 112 -7.18 11.92 31.71
N ILE A 113 -7.73 10.72 31.87
CA ILE A 113 -8.63 10.09 30.89
C ILE A 113 -9.93 9.64 31.54
N GLY A 114 -11.01 9.57 30.77
CA GLY A 114 -12.30 9.05 31.22
C GLY A 114 -12.34 7.52 31.37
N GLU A 115 -13.54 6.95 31.44
CA GLU A 115 -13.71 5.48 31.54
C GLU A 115 -13.26 4.75 30.28
N THR A 116 -13.41 5.39 29.13
CA THR A 116 -12.92 4.93 27.83
C THR A 116 -12.21 6.07 27.11
N ILE A 117 -11.26 5.71 26.25
CA ILE A 117 -10.52 6.63 25.38
C ILE A 117 -10.24 5.96 24.04
N SER A 118 -10.31 6.69 22.94
CA SER A 118 -9.99 6.12 21.63
C SER A 118 -8.49 5.97 21.41
N VAL A 119 -8.07 4.98 20.61
CA VAL A 119 -6.66 4.79 20.21
C VAL A 119 -6.07 6.05 19.57
N LYS A 120 -6.88 6.80 18.83
CA LYS A 120 -6.49 8.08 18.23
C LYS A 120 -6.16 9.13 19.28
N GLU A 121 -6.97 9.24 20.34
CA GLU A 121 -6.75 10.19 21.42
C GLU A 121 -5.53 9.80 22.25
N ILE A 122 -5.35 8.51 22.58
CA ILE A 122 -4.13 8.02 23.24
C ILE A 122 -2.88 8.40 22.43
N SER A 123 -2.94 8.24 21.11
CA SER A 123 -1.86 8.61 20.19
C SER A 123 -1.53 10.10 20.20
N GLU A 124 -2.54 10.96 20.34
CA GLU A 124 -2.37 12.40 20.42
C GLU A 124 -1.83 12.83 21.80
N LEU A 125 -2.32 12.22 22.89
CA LEU A 125 -1.86 12.48 24.25
C LEU A 125 -0.40 12.09 24.44
N PHE A 126 -0.05 10.85 24.09
CA PHE A 126 1.30 10.31 24.28
C PHE A 126 2.27 10.79 23.20
N ARG A 127 1.78 11.50 22.17
CA ARG A 127 2.54 11.88 20.97
C ARG A 127 3.24 10.69 20.27
N VAL A 128 2.70 9.49 20.48
CA VAL A 128 3.16 8.24 19.88
C VAL A 128 2.32 7.95 18.65
N ASN A 129 2.91 7.37 17.61
CA ASN A 129 2.18 7.04 16.38
C ASN A 129 1.11 5.96 16.67
N SER A 130 -0.12 6.12 16.17
CA SER A 130 -1.23 5.20 16.48
C SER A 130 -0.93 3.75 16.04
N ASN A 131 -0.11 3.57 15.00
CA ASN A 131 0.34 2.24 14.57
C ASN A 131 1.25 1.55 15.60
N GLU A 132 1.98 2.29 16.44
CA GLU A 132 2.82 1.73 17.50
C GLU A 132 1.96 1.29 18.68
N ILE A 133 1.00 2.12 19.09
CA ILE A 133 -0.01 1.77 20.10
C ILE A 133 -0.78 0.50 19.69
N ILE A 134 -1.27 0.44 18.44
CA ILE A 134 -1.98 -0.73 17.91
C ILE A 134 -1.10 -2.00 17.96
N LYS A 135 0.20 -1.89 17.66
CA LYS A 135 1.11 -3.05 17.76
C LYS A 135 1.31 -3.51 19.20
N LYS A 136 1.36 -2.59 20.15
CA LYS A 136 1.46 -2.92 21.59
C LYS A 136 0.20 -3.61 22.08
N LEU A 137 -0.97 -3.07 21.73
CA LEU A 137 -2.26 -3.72 22.01
C LEU A 137 -2.33 -5.14 21.45
N MET A 138 -1.92 -5.35 20.19
CA MET A 138 -1.87 -6.69 19.59
C MET A 138 -0.94 -7.64 20.35
N SER A 139 0.13 -7.13 20.96
CA SER A 139 1.06 -7.94 21.76
C SER A 139 0.43 -8.39 23.09
N TYR A 140 -0.50 -7.60 23.63
CA TYR A 140 -1.33 -7.95 24.79
C TYR A 140 -2.59 -8.75 24.43
N GLY A 141 -2.75 -9.13 23.16
CA GLY A 141 -3.91 -9.89 22.68
C GLY A 141 -5.17 -9.04 22.46
N VAL A 142 -5.08 -7.72 22.63
CA VAL A 142 -6.17 -6.77 22.37
C VAL A 142 -6.06 -6.30 20.92
N MET A 143 -7.07 -6.59 20.11
CA MET A 143 -7.17 -6.04 18.77
C MET A 143 -8.03 -4.78 18.80
N ALA A 144 -7.45 -3.65 18.43
CA ALA A 144 -8.16 -2.39 18.31
C ALA A 144 -7.81 -1.66 17.01
N THR A 145 -8.76 -0.89 16.49
CA THR A 145 -8.56 0.02 15.36
C THR A 145 -8.37 1.47 15.82
N ILE A 146 -7.99 2.39 14.91
CA ILE A 146 -7.62 3.78 15.27
C ILE A 146 -8.76 4.52 16.00
N ASN A 147 -10.01 4.27 15.64
CA ASN A 147 -11.17 4.96 16.22
C ASN A 147 -11.90 4.08 17.25
N GLU A 148 -11.28 2.99 17.69
CA GLU A 148 -11.87 2.09 18.67
C GLU A 148 -11.57 2.60 20.08
N GLU A 149 -12.58 2.54 20.93
CA GLU A 149 -12.48 2.92 22.34
C GLU A 149 -11.88 1.78 23.16
N ILE A 150 -11.01 2.15 24.08
CA ILE A 150 -10.29 1.27 24.98
C ILE A 150 -10.63 1.70 26.40
N ASP A 151 -10.81 0.72 27.28
CA ASP A 151 -11.03 0.91 28.70
C ASP A 151 -9.82 1.52 29.42
N PHE A 152 -10.09 2.21 30.53
CA PHE A 152 -9.08 2.80 31.39
C PHE A 152 -7.98 1.80 31.78
N ASP A 153 -8.35 0.59 32.20
CA ASP A 153 -7.38 -0.41 32.68
C ASP A 153 -6.38 -0.80 31.59
N THR A 154 -6.86 -1.02 30.36
CA THR A 154 -5.99 -1.28 29.20
C THR A 154 -5.15 -0.06 28.82
N ALA A 155 -5.68 1.15 28.95
CA ALA A 155 -4.94 2.38 28.70
C ALA A 155 -3.79 2.60 29.70
N VAL A 156 -3.97 2.22 30.97
CA VAL A 156 -2.91 2.24 32.00
C VAL A 156 -1.76 1.31 31.61
N ILE A 157 -2.07 0.07 31.21
CA ILE A 157 -1.05 -0.90 30.78
C ILE A 157 -0.27 -0.39 29.57
N LEU A 158 -0.94 0.29 28.63
CA LEU A 158 -0.27 0.91 27.49
C LEU A 158 0.65 2.05 27.92
N ALA A 159 0.21 2.89 28.85
CA ALA A 159 0.97 4.03 29.31
C ALA A 159 2.28 3.62 29.99
N GLU A 160 2.26 2.57 30.81
CA GLU A 160 3.45 2.00 31.45
C GLU A 160 4.52 1.59 30.43
N GLU A 161 4.12 1.11 29.24
CA GLU A 161 5.05 0.70 28.19
C GLU A 161 5.76 1.87 27.49
N PHE A 162 5.19 3.07 27.60
CA PHE A 162 5.73 4.31 27.02
C PHE A 162 6.21 5.28 28.10
N ASP A 163 6.40 4.80 29.34
CA ASP A 163 6.84 5.60 30.50
C ASP A 163 5.87 6.76 30.86
N PHE A 164 4.58 6.59 30.57
CA PHE A 164 3.50 7.52 30.95
C PHE A 164 2.64 6.98 32.09
N THR A 165 2.06 7.89 32.86
CA THR A 165 1.09 7.61 33.93
C THR A 165 -0.27 8.18 33.55
N VAL A 166 -1.32 7.43 33.83
CA VAL A 166 -2.69 7.83 33.53
C VAL A 166 -3.51 7.83 34.81
N ILE A 167 -4.27 8.90 35.01
CA ILE A 167 -5.18 9.08 36.14
C ILE A 167 -6.62 9.21 35.62
N LYS A 168 -7.57 8.79 36.45
CA LYS A 168 -9.01 8.85 36.17
C LYS A 168 -9.62 10.10 36.78
#